data_AF-A0A2S3U3W2-F1
#
_entry.id   AF-A0A2S3U3W2-F1
#
_cell.length_a   1.000
_cell.length_b   1.000
_cell.length_c   1.000
_cell.angle_alpha   90.00
_cell.angle_beta   90.00
_cell.angle_gamma   90.00
#
_symmetry.space_group_name_H-M   'P 1'
#
loop_
_entity.id
_entity.type
_entity.pdbx_description
1 polymer ?
#
loop_
_entity_poly.entity_id
_entity_poly.type
_entity_poly.pdbx_seq_one_letter_code
_entity_poly.pdbx_strand_id
1 'polypeptide(L)'
;MGYLRSFGTTEFLQTVSEFTQEFPKVKIKISSGTHEDLYELLRTGQIDLDLSDQRRALSNEYQNEFLTASGFMVAVNHSLPVDTDKIEIADLVDLPCILIIDGTQQQRKKHTIGCSGR
;
A
#
# COMPACT_ATOMS: atom_id res chain seq x y z
N MET A 1 -4.16 -14.92 8.30
CA MET A 1 -3.45 -13.66 7.94
C MET A 1 -4.29 -12.80 7.03
N GLY A 2 -4.11 -11.49 7.11
CA GLY A 2 -4.72 -10.50 6.24
C GLY A 2 -3.67 -9.80 5.36
N TYR A 3 -4.09 -9.31 4.19
CA TYR A 3 -3.27 -8.44 3.36
C TYR A 3 -4.11 -7.31 2.74
N LEU A 4 -3.48 -6.15 2.55
CA LEU A 4 -4.11 -4.99 1.92
C LEU A 4 -4.46 -5.27 0.46
N ARG A 5 -5.72 -5.06 0.07
CA ARG A 5 -6.20 -5.36 -1.30
C ARG A 5 -5.45 -4.60 -2.39
N SER A 6 -5.00 -3.37 -2.09
CA SER A 6 -4.22 -2.54 -3.00
C SER A 6 -2.73 -2.90 -3.04
N PHE A 7 -2.29 -3.86 -2.22
CA PHE A 7 -0.91 -4.34 -2.23
C PHE A 7 -0.63 -5.12 -3.51
N GLY A 8 0.53 -4.86 -4.13
CA GLY A 8 0.99 -5.58 -5.32
C GLY A 8 1.04 -7.08 -5.04
N THR A 9 0.11 -7.82 -5.63
CA THR A 9 -0.20 -9.20 -5.20
C THR A 9 0.88 -10.22 -5.56
N THR A 10 1.75 -9.93 -6.54
CA THR A 10 2.71 -10.90 -7.06
C THR A 10 3.72 -11.38 -6.01
N GLU A 11 4.39 -10.46 -5.32
CA GLU A 11 5.40 -10.81 -4.30
C GLU A 11 4.76 -11.57 -3.14
N PHE A 12 3.60 -11.11 -2.69
CA PHE A 12 2.84 -11.77 -1.64
C PHE A 12 2.46 -13.21 -2.00
N LEU A 13 1.88 -13.42 -3.19
CA LEU A 13 1.46 -14.75 -3.64
C LEU A 13 2.64 -15.69 -3.84
N GLN A 14 3.78 -15.18 -4.31
CA GLN A 14 5.02 -15.95 -4.43
C GLN A 14 5.51 -16.43 -3.06
N THR A 15 5.59 -15.52 -2.07
CA THR A 15 6.00 -15.86 -0.70
C THR A 15 5.06 -16.89 -0.06
N VAL A 16 3.74 -16.76 -0.24
CA VAL A 16 2.77 -17.74 0.25
C VAL A 16 2.99 -19.11 -0.40
N SER A 17 3.29 -19.15 -1.70
CA SER A 17 3.57 -20.38 -2.44
C SER A 17 4.82 -21.08 -1.89
N GLU A 18 5.92 -20.35 -1.74
CA GLU A 18 7.19 -20.86 -1.21
C GLU A 18 7.03 -21.36 0.23
N PHE A 19 6.38 -20.58 1.10
CA PHE A 19 6.12 -20.99 2.48
C PHE A 19 5.28 -22.26 2.56
N THR A 20 4.26 -22.40 1.70
CA THR A 20 3.40 -23.60 1.68
C THR A 20 4.19 -24.84 1.24
N GLN A 21 5.15 -24.69 0.33
CA GLN A 21 6.04 -25.78 -0.09
C GLN A 21 7.02 -26.18 1.01
N GLU A 22 7.59 -25.20 1.71
CA GLU A 22 8.55 -25.44 2.80
C GLU A 22 7.86 -26.03 4.04
N PHE A 23 6.62 -25.59 4.33
CA PHE A 23 5.85 -25.99 5.51
C PHE A 23 4.48 -26.61 5.16
N PRO A 24 4.43 -27.80 4.50
CA PRO A 24 3.20 -28.36 3.93
C PRO A 24 2.14 -28.76 4.97
N LYS A 25 2.50 -28.86 6.25
CA LYS A 25 1.57 -29.17 7.35
C LYS A 25 0.88 -27.91 7.91
N VAL A 26 1.38 -26.72 7.58
CA VAL A 26 0.81 -25.46 8.04
C VAL A 26 -0.34 -25.07 7.10
N LYS A 27 -1.52 -24.82 7.67
CA LYS A 27 -2.68 -24.34 6.92
C LYS A 27 -2.74 -22.82 7.03
N ILE A 28 -2.65 -22.13 5.88
CA ILE A 28 -2.75 -20.68 5.82
C ILE A 28 -4.18 -20.31 5.39
N LYS A 29 -4.83 -19.45 6.16
CA LYS A 29 -6.06 -18.77 5.75
C LYS A 29 -5.74 -17.31 5.45
N ILE A 30 -6.10 -16.88 4.25
CA ILE A 30 -5.81 -15.54 3.72
C ILE A 30 -7.11 -14.77 3.55
N SER A 31 -7.15 -13.54 4.07
CA SER A 31 -8.22 -12.58 3.88
C SER A 31 -7.66 -11.30 3.23
N SER A 32 -8.42 -10.66 2.34
CA SER A 32 -8.04 -9.35 1.77
C SER A 32 -9.04 -8.28 2.19
N GLY A 33 -8.56 -7.07 2.45
CA GLY A 33 -9.41 -5.99 2.94
C GLY A 33 -8.80 -4.61 2.74
N THR A 34 -9.55 -3.59 3.16
CA THR A 34 -9.01 -2.24 3.40
C THR A 34 -8.25 -2.22 4.73
N HIS A 35 -7.52 -1.14 5.02
CA HIS A 35 -6.87 -0.96 6.34
C HIS A 35 -7.85 -1.12 7.51
N GLU A 36 -9.07 -0.58 7.39
CA GLU A 36 -10.05 -0.65 8.48
C GLU A 36 -10.58 -2.07 8.64
N ASP A 37 -10.85 -2.78 7.53
CA ASP A 37 -11.27 -4.19 7.59
C ASP A 37 -10.21 -5.05 8.26
N LEU A 38 -8.95 -4.87 7.86
CA LEU A 38 -7.82 -5.67 8.36
C LEU A 38 -7.55 -5.37 9.83
N TYR A 39 -7.61 -4.09 10.23
CA TYR A 39 -7.51 -3.71 11.63
C TYR A 39 -8.61 -4.35 12.48
N GLU A 40 -9.86 -4.33 12.00
CA GLU A 40 -10.97 -4.97 12.72
C GLU A 40 -10.81 -6.50 12.79
N LEU A 41 -10.35 -7.15 11.72
CA LEU A 41 -10.05 -8.58 11.73
C LEU A 41 -8.93 -8.91 12.73
N LEU A 42 -7.89 -8.08 12.81
CA LEU A 42 -6.77 -8.27 13.73
C LEU A 42 -7.22 -8.07 15.18
N ARG A 43 -7.93 -6.97 15.46
CA ARG A 43 -8.46 -6.61 16.78
C ARG A 43 -9.46 -7.64 17.32
N THR A 44 -10.22 -8.29 16.43
CA THR A 44 -11.19 -9.34 16.81
C THR A 44 -10.59 -10.75 16.81
N GLY A 45 -9.29 -10.91 16.53
CA GLY A 45 -8.61 -12.21 16.51
C GLY A 45 -9.02 -13.12 15.35
N GLN A 46 -9.60 -12.56 14.28
CA GLN A 46 -9.95 -13.30 13.08
C GLN A 46 -8.75 -13.51 12.13
N ILE A 47 -7.70 -12.70 12.29
CA ILE A 47 -6.39 -12.89 11.67
C ILE A 47 -5.30 -12.70 12.73
N ASP A 48 -4.19 -13.40 12.56
CA ASP A 48 -3.03 -13.31 13.47
C ASP A 48 -1.94 -12.34 12.98
N LEU A 49 -1.99 -11.94 11.70
CA LEU A 49 -0.99 -11.12 11.02
C LEU A 49 -1.68 -10.24 9.99
N ASP A 50 -1.29 -8.96 9.92
CA ASP A 50 -1.69 -8.01 8.89
C ASP A 50 -0.47 -7.57 8.07
N LEU A 51 -0.60 -7.62 6.75
CA LEU A 51 0.37 -7.12 5.78
C LEU A 51 -0.23 -5.93 5.03
N SER A 52 0.12 -4.73 5.46
CA SER A 52 -0.43 -3.49 4.91
C SER A 52 0.62 -2.38 4.85
N ASP A 53 0.36 -1.37 4.01
CA ASP A 53 1.15 -0.15 4.06
C ASP A 53 0.81 0.68 5.30
N GLN A 54 1.77 1.49 5.76
CA GLN A 54 1.55 2.36 6.90
C GLN A 54 0.74 3.60 6.50
N ARG A 55 -0.56 3.59 6.77
CA ARG A 55 -1.42 4.76 6.59
C ARG A 55 -1.49 5.69 7.80
N ARG A 56 -1.38 5.13 9.01
CA ARG A 56 -1.50 5.85 10.29
C ARG A 56 -0.32 5.50 11.20
N ALA A 57 -0.19 6.23 12.32
CA ALA A 57 0.76 5.84 13.36
C ALA A 57 0.47 4.40 13.84
N LEU A 58 1.53 3.63 14.04
CA LEU A 58 1.42 2.23 14.49
C LEU A 58 1.00 2.19 15.96
N SER A 59 0.24 1.16 16.33
CA SER A 59 -0.15 0.91 17.72
C SER A 59 0.93 0.08 18.42
N ASN A 60 1.24 0.42 19.66
CA ASN A 60 2.14 -0.36 20.52
C ASN A 60 1.48 -1.64 21.08
N GLU A 61 0.19 -1.86 20.80
CA GLU A 61 -0.53 -3.08 21.18
C GLU A 61 -0.13 -4.29 20.34
N TYR A 62 0.53 -4.06 19.20
CA TYR A 62 0.98 -5.08 18.27
C TYR A 62 2.49 -4.99 18.05
N GLN A 63 3.11 -6.11 17.69
CA GLN A 63 4.45 -6.10 17.13
C GLN A 63 4.36 -5.62 15.69
N ASN A 64 5.04 -4.53 15.38
CA ASN A 64 5.06 -3.95 14.03
C ASN A 64 6.45 -4.16 13.44
N GLU A 65 6.51 -4.81 12.27
CA GLU A 65 7.75 -5.08 11.56
C GLU A 65 7.75 -4.36 10.21
N PHE A 66 8.84 -3.65 9.92
CA PHE A 66 9.03 -3.02 8.62
C PHE A 66 9.59 -4.03 7.64
N LEU A 67 8.87 -4.30 6.55
CA LEU A 67 9.28 -5.27 5.53
C LEU A 67 10.01 -4.61 4.36
N THR A 68 9.43 -3.58 3.77
CA THR A 68 9.97 -2.90 2.59
C THR A 68 9.36 -1.52 2.40
N ALA A 69 10.00 -0.69 1.57
CA ALA A 69 9.44 0.55 1.06
C ALA A 69 9.56 0.58 -0.47
N SER A 70 8.46 0.93 -1.14
CA SER A 70 8.48 1.26 -2.57
C SER A 70 8.48 2.77 -2.74
N GLY A 71 9.27 3.26 -3.69
CA GLY A 71 9.14 4.63 -4.16
C GLY A 71 7.81 4.83 -4.91
N PHE A 72 7.36 6.08 -4.98
CA PHE A 72 6.33 6.46 -5.92
C PHE A 72 6.90 6.48 -7.34
N MET A 73 6.13 5.99 -8.29
CA MET A 73 6.46 6.04 -9.71
C MET A 73 5.38 6.81 -10.45
N VAL A 74 5.79 7.53 -11.49
CA VAL A 74 4.86 8.20 -12.40
C VAL A 74 4.92 7.47 -13.73
N ALA A 75 3.77 7.05 -14.25
CA ALA A 75 3.66 6.56 -15.60
C ALA A 75 3.46 7.75 -16.55
N VAL A 76 4.42 7.98 -17.44
CA VAL A 76 4.40 9.05 -18.43
C VAL A 76 4.36 8.47 -19.84
N ASN A 77 3.75 9.19 -20.78
CA ASN A 77 3.89 8.86 -22.20
C ASN A 77 5.31 9.21 -22.66
N HIS A 78 5.94 8.34 -23.47
CA HIS A 78 7.25 8.59 -24.06
C HIS A 78 7.35 9.87 -24.91
N SER A 79 6.22 10.45 -25.33
CA SER A 79 6.19 11.72 -26.05
C SER A 79 6.32 12.97 -25.17
N LEU A 80 6.21 12.83 -23.84
CA LEU A 80 6.44 13.94 -22.92
C LEU A 80 7.95 14.22 -22.83
N PRO A 81 8.37 15.50 -22.73
CA PRO A 81 9.77 15.90 -22.68
C PRO A 81 10.40 15.66 -21.30
N VAL A 82 10.22 14.47 -20.73
CA VAL A 82 10.79 14.02 -19.45
C VAL A 82 11.77 12.89 -19.74
N ASP A 83 12.99 13.28 -20.07
CA ASP A 83 14.07 12.37 -20.50
C ASP A 83 14.91 11.92 -19.30
N THR A 84 14.26 11.27 -18.32
CA THR A 84 14.91 10.99 -17.04
C THR A 84 14.36 9.73 -16.36
N ASP A 85 15.26 8.87 -15.89
CA ASP A 85 14.95 7.74 -14.98
C ASP A 85 14.41 8.21 -13.61
N LYS A 86 14.47 9.51 -13.32
CA LYS A 86 14.03 10.15 -12.07
C LYS A 86 13.36 11.48 -12.36
N ILE A 87 12.20 11.71 -11.75
CA ILE A 87 11.45 12.95 -11.84
C ILE A 87 11.19 13.48 -10.44
N GLU A 88 11.35 14.79 -10.22
CA GLU A 88 10.99 15.41 -8.96
C GLU A 88 9.53 15.86 -9.00
N ILE A 89 8.90 15.97 -7.81
CA ILE A 89 7.52 16.45 -7.72
C ILE A 89 7.40 17.88 -8.27
N ALA A 90 8.46 18.69 -8.14
CA ALA A 90 8.50 20.05 -8.67
C ALA A 90 8.37 20.09 -10.21
N ASP A 91 8.89 19.08 -10.92
CA ASP A 91 8.81 18.98 -12.37
C ASP A 91 7.37 18.67 -12.86
N LEU A 92 6.51 18.17 -11.97
CA LEU A 92 5.14 17.80 -12.27
C LEU A 92 4.14 18.95 -12.10
N VAL A 93 4.56 20.10 -11.55
CA VAL A 93 3.65 21.17 -11.12
C VAL A 93 2.81 21.74 -12.28
N ASP A 94 3.41 21.82 -13.47
CA ASP A 94 2.78 22.36 -14.68
C ASP A 94 2.25 21.25 -15.62
N LEU A 95 2.38 19.99 -15.24
CA LEU A 95 1.94 18.85 -16.05
C LEU A 95 0.57 18.34 -15.58
N PRO A 96 -0.39 18.13 -16.49
CA PRO A 96 -1.67 17.55 -16.14
C PRO A 96 -1.47 16.10 -15.66
N CYS A 97 -1.69 15.87 -14.36
CA CYS A 97 -1.52 14.57 -13.72
C CYS A 97 -2.88 13.91 -13.44
N ILE A 98 -3.00 12.62 -13.76
CA ILE A 98 -4.17 11.82 -13.36
C ILE A 98 -3.83 11.10 -12.07
N LEU A 99 -4.51 11.46 -10.98
CA LEU A 99 -4.39 10.77 -9.70
C LEU A 99 -5.50 9.73 -9.59
N ILE A 100 -5.11 8.45 -9.58
CA ILE A 100 -6.05 7.36 -9.31
C ILE A 100 -6.22 7.24 -7.81
N ILE A 101 -7.46 7.36 -7.34
CA ILE A 101 -7.81 7.29 -5.93
C ILE A 101 -8.97 6.30 -5.79
N ASP A 102 -8.96 5.48 -4.74
CA ASP A 102 -10.11 4.64 -4.41
C ASP A 102 -11.31 5.54 -4.00
N GLY A 103 -12.51 5.22 -4.48
CA GLY A 103 -13.72 6.04 -4.39
C GLY A 103 -14.17 6.34 -2.95
N THR A 104 -13.72 5.56 -1.97
CA THR A 104 -13.97 5.80 -0.53
C THR A 104 -13.18 6.98 0.05
N GLN A 105 -12.18 7.51 -0.66
CA GLN A 105 -11.26 8.55 -0.18
C GLN A 105 -11.56 9.95 -0.76
N GLN A 106 -12.52 10.06 -1.69
CA GLN A 106 -12.88 11.31 -2.37
C GLN A 106 -13.38 12.39 -1.38
N GLN A 107 -14.01 12.00 -0.27
CA GLN A 107 -14.58 12.95 0.69
C GLN A 107 -13.54 13.63 1.60
N ARG A 108 -12.35 13.04 1.78
CA ARG A 108 -11.33 13.56 2.70
C ARG A 108 -10.37 14.60 2.08
N LYS A 109 -10.30 14.72 0.75
CA LYS A 109 -9.29 15.56 0.08
C LYS A 109 -9.76 16.93 -0.42
N LYS A 110 -11.03 17.33 -0.23
CA LYS A 110 -11.46 18.71 -0.52
C LYS A 110 -10.83 19.76 0.41
N HIS A 111 -10.14 19.35 1.48
CA HIS A 111 -9.57 20.26 2.49
C HIS A 111 -8.04 20.19 2.65
N THR A 112 -7.33 19.41 1.84
CA THR A 112 -5.86 19.29 1.95
C THR A 112 -5.25 19.04 0.58
N ILE A 113 -5.46 19.99 -0.32
CA ILE A 113 -4.46 20.35 -1.33
C ILE A 113 -4.03 21.77 -0.96
N GLY A 114 -3.39 21.87 0.20
CA GLY A 114 -2.71 23.06 0.67
C GLY A 114 -1.30 22.60 1.00
N CYS A 115 -0.36 22.93 0.13
CA CYS A 115 1.06 22.70 0.34
C CYS A 115 1.46 23.40 1.65
N SER A 116 1.80 22.62 2.68
CA SER A 116 2.62 23.10 3.78
C SER A 116 4.08 22.86 3.37
N GLY A 117 4.58 23.73 2.51
CA GLY A 117 6.02 23.90 2.30
C GLY A 117 6.57 24.75 3.43
N ARG A 118 7.67 24.28 4.01
CA ARG A 118 8.57 25.13 4.80
C ARG A 118 9.45 25.92 3.85
#